data_AF-A0A550GG53-F1
#
_entry.id   AF-A0A550GG53-F1
#
_cell.length_a   1.000
_cell.length_b   1.000
_cell.length_c   1.000
_cell.angle_alpha   90.00
_cell.angle_beta   90.00
_cell.angle_gamma   90.00
#
_symmetry.space_group_name_H-M   'P 1'
#
loop_
_entity.id
_entity.type
_entity.pdbx_description
1 polymer ?
#
loop_
_entity_poly.entity_id
_entity_poly.type
_entity_poly.pdbx_seq_one_letter_code
_entity_poly.pdbx_strand_id
1 'polypeptide(L)'
;MGSRYTSIAWKVILIADLGVLLYGLMAVLSPEVLGEGFESYTGQSLSALLSTNSKIAEYLILLGRLVGAFNVAFAVGAIAIILASFRKGTTWSWITLLSINTIGYASPIVFDQIVGSVGIFEQLEIVFLLLIYLMLGISAKDFLKKDNA
;
A
#
# COMPACT_ATOMS: atom_id res chain seq x y z
N MET A 1 8.26 -27.65 3.13
CA MET A 1 7.41 -27.08 2.06
C MET A 1 6.17 -26.52 2.75
N GLY A 2 5.86 -25.23 2.60
CA GLY A 2 4.63 -24.66 3.18
C GLY A 2 3.39 -25.34 2.61
N SER A 3 2.29 -25.35 3.36
CA SER A 3 1.04 -25.96 2.91
C SER A 3 0.54 -25.33 1.59
N ARG A 4 -0.34 -26.03 0.86
CA ARG A 4 -1.01 -25.48 -0.33
C ARG A 4 -1.71 -24.14 -0.01
N TYR A 5 -2.29 -24.04 1.18
CA TYR A 5 -2.96 -22.82 1.66
C TYR A 5 -1.98 -21.65 1.84
N THR A 6 -0.80 -21.90 2.41
CA THR A 6 0.27 -20.92 2.50
C THR A 6 0.71 -20.42 1.11
N SER A 7 0.79 -21.32 0.13
CA SER A 7 1.12 -20.96 -1.25
C SER A 7 0.10 -20.03 -1.88
N ILE A 8 -1.19 -20.31 -1.65
CA ILE A 8 -2.27 -19.45 -2.13
C ILE A 8 -2.23 -18.11 -1.41
N ALA A 9 -2.09 -18.12 -0.08
CA ALA A 9 -2.04 -16.91 0.74
C ALA A 9 -0.98 -15.91 0.28
N TRP A 10 0.25 -16.37 0.07
CA TRP A 10 1.34 -15.49 -0.35
C TRP A 10 1.18 -14.97 -1.79
N LYS A 11 0.54 -15.74 -2.68
CA LYS A 11 0.20 -15.25 -4.02
C LYS A 11 -0.87 -14.17 -3.99
N VAL A 12 -1.86 -14.31 -3.12
CA VAL A 12 -2.91 -13.29 -2.94
C VAL A 12 -2.30 -12.00 -2.39
N ILE A 13 -1.44 -12.09 -1.37
CA ILE A 13 -0.71 -10.93 -0.84
C ILE A 13 0.15 -10.30 -1.95
N LEU A 14 0.86 -11.11 -2.73
CA LEU A 14 1.66 -10.62 -3.86
C LEU A 14 0.83 -9.83 -4.88
N ILE A 15 -0.39 -10.29 -5.21
CA ILE A 15 -1.29 -9.58 -6.13
C ILE A 15 -1.71 -8.23 -5.53
N ALA A 16 -2.02 -8.19 -4.24
CA ALA A 16 -2.35 -6.95 -3.55
C ALA A 16 -1.15 -5.97 -3.56
N ASP A 17 0.06 -6.45 -3.26
CA ASP A 17 1.28 -5.63 -3.29
C ASP A 17 1.61 -5.12 -4.70
N LEU A 18 1.30 -5.89 -5.76
CA LEU A 18 1.40 -5.41 -7.13
C LEU A 18 0.41 -4.27 -7.41
N GLY A 19 -0.77 -4.28 -6.80
CA GLY A 19 -1.72 -3.18 -6.84
C GLY A 19 -1.12 -1.89 -6.24
N VAL A 20 -0.53 -1.98 -5.05
CA VAL A 20 0.16 -0.85 -4.40
C VAL A 20 1.32 -0.34 -5.25
N LEU A 21 2.10 -1.24 -5.85
CA LEU A 21 3.19 -0.86 -6.74
C LEU A 21 2.69 -0.07 -7.94
N LEU A 22 1.64 -0.55 -8.61
CA LEU A 22 1.05 0.12 -9.77
C LEU A 22 0.47 1.49 -9.39
N TYR A 23 -0.23 1.57 -8.26
CA TYR A 23 -0.76 2.83 -7.75
C TYR A 23 0.38 3.81 -7.38
N GLY A 24 1.42 3.35 -6.70
CA GLY A 24 2.59 4.17 -6.36
C GLY A 24 3.29 4.71 -7.61
N LEU A 25 3.49 3.88 -8.63
CA LEU A 25 4.03 4.31 -9.92
C LEU A 25 3.13 5.34 -10.59
N MET A 26 1.82 5.14 -10.57
CA MET A 26 0.85 6.11 -11.08
C MET A 26 0.97 7.46 -10.35
N ALA A 27 1.06 7.46 -9.02
CA ALA A 27 1.21 8.70 -8.23
C ALA A 27 2.56 9.41 -8.48
N VAL A 28 3.64 8.67 -8.78
CA VAL A 28 4.92 9.27 -9.19
C VAL A 28 4.83 9.93 -10.57
N LEU A 29 4.21 9.25 -11.53
CA LEU A 29 4.16 9.67 -12.92
C LEU A 29 3.05 10.71 -13.19
N SER A 30 1.97 10.64 -12.42
CA SER A 30 0.76 11.46 -12.55
C SER A 30 0.27 11.86 -11.15
N PRO A 31 1.01 12.72 -10.43
CA PRO A 31 0.67 13.13 -9.06
C PRO A 31 -0.64 13.93 -8.95
N GLU A 32 -1.19 14.40 -10.08
CA GLU A 32 -2.46 15.11 -10.14
C GLU A 32 -3.64 14.27 -9.64
N VAL A 33 -3.50 12.94 -9.60
CA VAL A 33 -4.49 12.02 -9.00
C VAL A 33 -4.76 12.34 -7.53
N LEU A 34 -3.84 13.01 -6.84
CA LEU A 34 -3.99 13.42 -5.44
C LEU A 34 -4.68 14.78 -5.30
N GLY A 35 -5.00 15.44 -6.42
CA GLY A 35 -5.74 16.70 -6.44
C GLY A 35 -7.17 16.57 -5.92
N GLU A 36 -7.78 15.40 -6.05
CA GLU A 36 -9.14 15.13 -5.55
C GLU A 36 -9.22 15.27 -4.03
N GLY A 37 -8.25 14.71 -3.30
CA GLY A 37 -8.19 14.87 -1.84
C GLY A 37 -7.92 16.31 -1.41
N PHE A 38 -7.10 17.06 -2.16
CA PHE A 38 -6.89 18.49 -1.90
C PHE A 38 -8.19 19.29 -2.08
N GLU A 39 -8.92 19.05 -3.17
CA GLU A 39 -10.17 19.75 -3.47
C GLU A 39 -11.27 19.38 -2.48
N SER A 40 -11.41 18.09 -2.14
CA SER A 40 -12.36 17.63 -1.12
C SER A 40 -12.10 18.28 0.24
N TYR A 41 -10.83 18.37 0.66
CA TYR A 41 -10.46 18.91 1.96
C TYR A 41 -10.53 20.44 2.05
N THR A 42 -10.18 21.16 0.99
CA THR A 42 -10.04 22.62 1.02
C THR A 42 -11.17 23.37 0.31
N GLY A 43 -11.94 22.69 -0.54
CA GLY A 43 -12.93 23.30 -1.44
C GLY A 43 -12.31 24.07 -2.62
N GLN A 44 -10.99 24.01 -2.80
CA GLN A 44 -10.28 24.67 -3.90
C GLN A 44 -9.68 23.64 -4.85
N SER A 45 -9.83 23.85 -6.15
CA SER A 45 -9.18 22.97 -7.13
C SER A 45 -7.67 23.24 -7.21
N LEU A 46 -6.89 22.18 -7.40
CA LEU A 46 -5.44 22.30 -7.58
C LEU A 46 -5.08 23.16 -8.81
N SER A 47 -5.92 23.16 -9.84
CA SER A 47 -5.77 23.98 -11.05
C SER A 47 -5.97 25.48 -10.78
N ALA A 48 -6.92 25.85 -9.91
CA ALA A 48 -7.10 27.23 -9.46
C ALA A 48 -5.92 27.68 -8.59
N LEU A 49 -5.34 26.78 -7.80
CA LEU A 49 -4.13 27.08 -7.04
C LEU A 49 -2.92 27.31 -7.94
N LEU A 50 -2.76 26.52 -9.02
CA LEU A 50 -1.69 26.71 -10.01
C LEU A 50 -1.71 28.12 -10.64
N SER A 51 -2.91 28.65 -10.91
CA SER A 51 -3.06 29.97 -11.54
C SER A 51 -2.86 31.14 -10.56
N THR A 52 -3.01 30.91 -9.25
CA THR A 52 -2.90 31.95 -8.22
C THR A 52 -1.57 31.92 -7.49
N ASN A 53 -1.02 30.73 -7.22
CA ASN A 53 0.29 30.54 -6.58
C ASN A 53 0.95 29.24 -7.04
N SER A 54 1.64 29.31 -8.18
CA SER A 54 2.28 28.16 -8.82
C SER A 54 3.27 27.42 -7.92
N LYS A 55 4.01 28.13 -7.05
CA LYS A 55 5.01 27.49 -6.16
C LYS A 55 4.37 26.58 -5.12
N ILE A 56 3.22 26.96 -4.55
CA ILE A 56 2.51 26.10 -3.59
C ILE A 56 1.99 24.87 -4.31
N ALA A 57 1.39 25.03 -5.48
CA ALA A 57 0.89 23.89 -6.25
C ALA A 57 2.01 22.94 -6.71
N GLU A 58 3.15 23.47 -7.18
CA GLU A 58 4.34 22.67 -7.52
C GLU A 58 4.87 21.89 -6.30
N TYR A 59 4.86 22.50 -5.11
CA TYR A 59 5.24 21.82 -3.88
C TYR A 59 4.27 20.67 -3.54
N LEU A 60 2.95 20.88 -3.67
CA LEU A 60 1.95 19.82 -3.48
C LEU A 60 2.13 18.66 -4.48
N ILE A 61 2.42 18.98 -5.74
CA ILE A 61 2.75 17.98 -6.77
C ILE A 61 3.99 17.16 -6.38
N LEU A 62 5.04 17.81 -5.87
CA LEU A 62 6.24 17.13 -5.39
C LEU A 62 5.95 16.22 -4.19
N LEU A 63 5.13 16.67 -3.25
CA LEU A 63 4.67 15.83 -2.13
C LEU A 63 3.92 14.61 -2.64
N GLY A 64 3.05 14.78 -3.63
CA GLY A 64 2.32 13.68 -4.24
C GLY A 64 3.24 12.62 -4.86
N ARG A 65 4.27 13.07 -5.59
CA ARG A 65 5.29 12.16 -6.13
C ARG A 65 6.09 11.45 -5.04
N LEU A 66 6.41 12.15 -3.95
CA LEU A 66 7.13 11.56 -2.82
C LEU A 66 6.30 10.45 -2.16
N VAL A 67 5.01 10.68 -1.94
CA VAL A 67 4.08 9.66 -1.44
C VAL A 67 4.03 8.45 -2.38
N GLY A 68 3.90 8.70 -3.69
CA GLY A 68 3.96 7.63 -4.70
C GLY A 68 5.27 6.83 -4.63
N ALA A 69 6.40 7.51 -4.47
CA ALA A 69 7.70 6.86 -4.36
C ALA A 69 7.83 6.01 -3.10
N PHE A 70 7.24 6.43 -1.96
CA PHE A 70 7.15 5.60 -0.76
C PHE A 70 6.30 4.36 -0.99
N ASN A 71 5.14 4.48 -1.64
CA ASN A 71 4.31 3.33 -2.00
C ASN A 71 5.07 2.32 -2.88
N VAL A 72 5.82 2.81 -3.87
CA VAL A 72 6.71 1.97 -4.70
C VAL A 72 7.75 1.26 -3.84
N ALA A 73 8.44 1.97 -2.96
CA ALA A 73 9.48 1.41 -2.11
C ALA A 73 8.93 0.32 -1.16
N PHE A 74 7.79 0.59 -0.51
CA PHE A 74 7.13 -0.39 0.36
C PHE A 74 6.66 -1.63 -0.41
N ALA A 75 6.01 -1.44 -1.56
CA ALA A 75 5.54 -2.54 -2.38
C ALA A 75 6.69 -3.41 -2.91
N VAL A 76 7.77 -2.79 -3.42
CA VAL A 76 8.96 -3.52 -3.86
C VAL A 76 9.59 -4.29 -2.69
N GLY A 77 9.66 -3.69 -1.50
CA GLY A 77 10.14 -4.36 -0.29
C GLY A 77 9.29 -5.58 0.07
N ALA A 78 7.97 -5.44 0.10
CA ALA A 78 7.04 -6.54 0.37
C ALA A 78 7.16 -7.66 -0.67
N ILE A 79 7.16 -7.32 -1.96
CA ILE A 79 7.35 -8.27 -3.07
C ILE A 79 8.68 -9.01 -2.93
N ALA A 80 9.78 -8.30 -2.65
CA ALA A 80 11.09 -8.90 -2.47
C ALA A 80 11.11 -9.89 -1.29
N ILE A 81 10.49 -9.54 -0.16
CA ILE A 81 10.35 -10.42 0.99
C ILE A 81 9.54 -11.66 0.63
N ILE A 82 8.41 -11.49 -0.08
CA ILE A 82 7.58 -12.60 -0.58
C ILE A 82 8.45 -13.53 -1.42
N LEU A 83 9.12 -13.04 -2.45
CA LEU A 83 9.91 -13.86 -3.37
C LEU A 83 11.10 -14.55 -2.68
N ALA A 84 11.79 -13.87 -1.77
CA ALA A 84 12.97 -14.40 -1.09
C ALA A 84 12.63 -15.39 0.04
N SER A 85 11.54 -15.14 0.76
CA SER A 85 11.23 -15.84 2.02
C SER A 85 10.13 -16.89 1.89
N PHE A 86 9.36 -16.88 0.79
CA PHE A 86 8.25 -17.81 0.58
C PHE A 86 8.64 -19.29 0.78
N ARG A 87 9.84 -19.68 0.32
CA ARG A 87 10.33 -21.05 0.45
C ARG A 87 10.91 -21.36 1.84
N LYS A 88 11.35 -20.34 2.57
CA LYS A 88 12.07 -20.49 3.85
C LYS A 88 11.12 -20.55 5.04
N GLY A 89 9.94 -19.94 4.96
CA GLY A 89 8.93 -20.11 6.00
C GLY A 89 9.29 -19.46 7.34
N THR A 90 9.98 -18.31 7.35
CA THR A 90 10.57 -17.73 8.57
C THR A 90 9.64 -16.74 9.27
N THR A 91 9.56 -16.76 10.60
CA THR A 91 8.67 -15.86 11.37
C THR A 91 8.93 -14.40 11.05
N TRP A 92 10.21 -14.03 10.86
CA TRP A 92 10.59 -12.66 10.49
C TRP A 92 9.88 -12.18 9.21
N SER A 93 9.81 -13.03 8.18
CA SER A 93 9.17 -12.64 6.92
C SER A 93 7.67 -12.42 7.09
N TRP A 94 7.02 -13.24 7.92
CA TRP A 94 5.60 -13.09 8.23
C TRP A 94 5.32 -11.80 9.00
N ILE A 95 6.10 -11.51 10.05
CA ILE A 95 5.95 -10.29 10.86
C ILE A 95 6.23 -9.04 10.02
N THR A 96 7.25 -9.10 9.16
CA THR A 96 7.62 -7.97 8.31
C THR A 96 6.52 -7.69 7.28
N LEU A 97 5.95 -8.73 6.66
CA LEU A 97 4.82 -8.56 5.74
C LEU A 97 3.58 -8.00 6.43
N LEU A 98 3.26 -8.48 7.64
CA LEU A 98 2.17 -7.91 8.44
C LEU A 98 2.39 -6.42 8.69
N SER A 99 3.60 -6.04 9.11
CA SER A 99 3.93 -4.67 9.48
C SER A 99 3.91 -3.75 8.26
N ILE A 100 4.58 -4.15 7.16
CA ILE A 100 4.66 -3.34 5.93
C ILE A 100 3.28 -3.17 5.31
N ASN A 101 2.48 -4.24 5.20
CA ASN A 101 1.14 -4.12 4.62
C ASN A 101 0.21 -3.30 5.50
N THR A 102 0.30 -3.43 6.83
CA THR A 102 -0.49 -2.59 7.73
C THR A 102 -0.16 -1.13 7.53
N ILE A 103 1.12 -0.76 7.51
CA ILE A 103 1.53 0.64 7.32
C ILE A 103 1.15 1.11 5.90
N GLY A 104 1.45 0.30 4.88
CA GLY A 104 1.27 0.64 3.48
C GLY A 104 -0.18 0.81 3.05
N TYR A 105 -1.13 0.09 3.67
CA TYR A 105 -2.55 0.25 3.38
C TYR A 105 -3.29 1.11 4.42
N ALA A 106 -3.02 0.96 5.71
CA ALA A 106 -3.78 1.71 6.71
C ALA A 106 -3.46 3.21 6.67
N SER A 107 -2.23 3.60 6.33
CA SER A 107 -1.86 5.01 6.23
C SER A 107 -2.62 5.76 5.13
N PRO A 108 -2.67 5.29 3.86
CA PRO A 108 -3.47 5.94 2.82
C PRO A 108 -4.98 5.89 3.12
N ILE A 109 -5.52 4.77 3.61
CA ILE A 109 -6.94 4.69 4.01
C ILE A 109 -7.28 5.78 5.04
N VAL A 110 -6.49 5.90 6.11
CA VAL A 110 -6.73 6.91 7.15
C VAL A 110 -6.57 8.33 6.57
N PHE A 111 -5.60 8.55 5.70
CA PHE A 111 -5.42 9.83 5.03
C PHE A 111 -6.65 10.19 4.19
N ASP A 112 -7.10 9.31 3.31
CA ASP A 112 -8.25 9.51 2.42
C ASP A 112 -9.53 9.79 3.20
N GLN A 113 -9.75 9.10 4.33
CA GLN A 113 -10.87 9.36 5.22
C GLN A 113 -10.82 10.74 5.87
N ILE A 114 -9.63 11.21 6.26
CA ILE A 114 -9.44 12.53 6.85
C ILE A 114 -9.65 13.63 5.80
N VAL A 115 -9.13 13.44 4.58
CA VAL A 115 -9.26 14.43 3.51
C VAL A 115 -10.61 14.37 2.78
N GLY A 116 -11.43 13.36 3.09
CA GLY A 116 -12.73 13.16 2.46
C GLY A 116 -12.63 12.67 1.01
N SER A 117 -11.52 12.04 0.63
CA SER A 117 -11.27 11.51 -0.72
C SER A 117 -11.77 10.07 -0.84
N VAL A 118 -13.03 9.84 -0.47
CA VAL A 118 -13.59 8.48 -0.36
C VAL A 118 -14.09 7.99 -1.71
N GLY A 119 -13.25 7.21 -2.39
CA GLY A 119 -13.53 6.69 -3.73
C GLY A 119 -13.47 5.17 -3.83
N ILE A 120 -13.54 4.67 -5.07
CA ILE A 120 -13.42 3.23 -5.35
C ILE A 120 -12.03 2.68 -4.95
N PHE A 121 -10.98 3.49 -5.04
CA PHE A 121 -9.62 3.09 -4.65
C PHE A 121 -9.52 2.83 -3.15
N GLU A 122 -10.03 3.71 -2.29
CA GLU A 122 -10.05 3.48 -0.84
C GLU A 122 -10.82 2.19 -0.48
N GLN A 123 -11.96 1.96 -1.13
CA GLN A 123 -12.73 0.73 -0.92
C GLN A 123 -11.93 -0.53 -1.30
N LEU A 124 -11.20 -0.47 -2.41
CA LEU A 124 -10.31 -1.56 -2.83
C LEU A 124 -9.14 -1.75 -1.85
N GLU A 125 -8.56 -0.68 -1.33
CA GLU A 125 -7.50 -0.74 -0.32
C GLU A 125 -7.97 -1.42 0.96
N ILE A 126 -9.17 -1.09 1.45
CA ILE A 126 -9.79 -1.74 2.61
C ILE A 126 -9.97 -3.24 2.33
N VAL A 127 -10.52 -3.60 1.17
CA VAL A 127 -10.72 -5.01 0.79
C VAL A 127 -9.38 -5.75 0.72
N PHE A 128 -8.36 -5.17 0.10
CA PHE A 128 -7.04 -5.78 0.01
C PHE A 128 -6.38 -5.94 1.37
N LEU A 129 -6.45 -4.94 2.25
CA LEU A 129 -5.91 -5.03 3.60
C LEU A 129 -6.59 -6.16 4.41
N LEU A 130 -7.91 -6.27 4.35
CA LEU A 130 -8.65 -7.36 4.99
C LEU A 130 -8.26 -8.73 4.42
N LEU A 131 -8.12 -8.83 3.09
CA LEU A 131 -7.65 -10.06 2.45
C LEU A 131 -6.23 -10.41 2.89
N ILE A 132 -5.32 -9.44 2.97
CA ILE A 132 -3.95 -9.65 3.45
C ILE A 132 -3.96 -10.18 4.88
N TYR A 133 -4.74 -9.60 5.79
CA TYR A 133 -4.86 -10.09 7.16
C TYR A 133 -5.40 -11.51 7.22
N LEU A 134 -6.41 -11.84 6.40
CA LEU A 134 -6.94 -13.19 6.32
C LEU A 134 -5.88 -14.18 5.80
N MET A 135 -5.11 -13.81 4.77
CA MET A 135 -4.04 -14.64 4.21
C MET A 135 -2.84 -14.81 5.14
N LEU A 136 -2.47 -13.76 5.87
CA LEU A 136 -1.47 -13.84 6.94
C LEU A 136 -1.96 -14.76 8.06
N GLY A 137 -3.24 -14.67 8.46
CA GLY A 137 -3.84 -15.58 9.43
C GLY A 137 -3.80 -17.04 8.99
N ILE A 138 -4.12 -17.34 7.73
CA ILE A 138 -4.04 -18.69 7.15
C ILE A 138 -2.60 -19.23 7.21
N SER A 139 -1.61 -18.40 6.86
CA SER A 139 -0.21 -18.81 6.83
C SER A 139 0.48 -18.79 8.20
N ALA A 140 -0.13 -18.21 9.23
CA ALA A 140 0.49 -17.99 10.55
C ALA A 140 1.06 -19.28 11.17
N LYS A 141 0.34 -20.40 11.09
CA LYS A 141 0.77 -21.68 11.68
C LYS A 141 2.05 -22.22 11.05
N ASP A 142 2.24 -22.02 9.75
CA ASP A 142 3.39 -22.55 9.00
C ASP A 142 4.67 -21.74 9.28
N PHE A 143 4.54 -20.49 9.75
CA PHE A 143 5.66 -19.57 9.96
C PHE A 143 5.97 -19.38 11.45
N LEU A 144 4.96 -19.13 12.29
CA LEU A 144 5.17 -18.77 13.71
C LEU A 144 5.53 -19.96 14.61
N LYS A 145 5.25 -21.19 14.18
CA LYS A 145 5.66 -22.39 14.94
C LYS A 145 7.07 -22.85 14.63
N LYS A 146 7.62 -22.47 13.48
CA LYS A 146 8.85 -23.06 12.93
C LYS A 146 10.11 -22.60 13.66
N ASP A 147 10.09 -21.41 14.26
CA ASP A 147 11.24 -20.85 14.99
C ASP A 147 11.21 -21.16 16.50
N ASN A 148 10.19 -21.89 16.98
CA ASN A 148 10.04 -22.32 18.38
C ASN A 148 10.32 -23.83 18.58
N ALA A 149 10.85 -24.50 17.57
CA ALA A 149 11.22 -25.92 17.58
C ALA A 149 12.70 -26.07 17.21
#